data_AF-A0A924E1H1-F1
#
_entry.id   AF-A0A924E1H1-F1
#
_cell.length_a   1.000
_cell.length_b   1.000
_cell.length_c   1.000
_cell.angle_alpha   90.00
_cell.angle_beta   90.00
_cell.angle_gamma   90.00
#
_symmetry.space_group_name_H-M   'P 1'
#
loop_
_entity.id
_entity.type
_entity.pdbx_description
1 polymer ?
#
loop_
_entity_poly.entity_id
_entity_poly.type
_entity_poly.pdbx_seq_one_letter_code
_entity_poly.pdbx_strand_id
1 'polypeptide(L)'
;MSTITALDLTKDYPRSPLIPLGGFPWLARMIDKTRALNAGKLGEYKPFPCGGDQTFLGAYGVDAAAFKAKVDGGASDDEIVTWFTANHVANGEAIATYGQRMLTPITDPEYLGYLEGSKAELAAARPELDVAKVTNFAQLICLEEGHACPGL
;
A
#
# COMPACT_ATOMS: atom_id res chain seq x y z
N MET A 1 17.87 6.99 -20.50
CA MET A 1 16.86 6.76 -19.44
C MET A 1 17.15 5.40 -18.86
N SER A 2 17.47 5.32 -17.57
CA SER A 2 17.68 4.03 -16.90
C SER A 2 16.35 3.29 -16.85
N THR A 3 16.30 2.06 -17.35
CA THR A 3 15.11 1.21 -17.29
C THR A 3 14.87 0.78 -15.84
N ILE A 4 13.80 1.29 -15.23
CA ILE A 4 13.37 0.83 -13.91
C ILE A 4 12.82 -0.59 -14.09
N THR A 5 13.45 -1.55 -13.42
CA THR A 5 13.00 -2.96 -13.47
C THR A 5 11.86 -3.15 -12.48
N ALA A 6 10.71 -3.60 -12.98
CA ALA A 6 9.57 -3.95 -12.15
C ALA A 6 9.85 -5.22 -11.33
N LEU A 7 9.38 -5.23 -10.07
CA LEU A 7 9.37 -6.43 -9.24
C LEU A 7 8.49 -7.52 -9.87
N ASP A 8 8.87 -8.78 -9.63
CA ASP A 8 8.06 -9.93 -9.99
C ASP A 8 7.23 -10.36 -8.78
N LEU A 9 6.01 -9.82 -8.68
CA LEU A 9 5.13 -10.07 -7.54
C LEU A 9 4.47 -11.46 -7.55
N THR A 10 4.87 -12.32 -8.50
CA THR A 10 4.60 -13.77 -8.43
C THR A 10 5.59 -14.50 -7.52
N LYS A 11 6.68 -13.83 -7.12
CA LYS A 11 7.80 -14.42 -6.36
C LYS A 11 8.21 -13.62 -5.13
N ASP A 12 7.82 -12.35 -5.06
CA ASP A 12 8.22 -11.43 -4.00
C ASP A 12 7.05 -10.50 -3.64
N TYR A 13 7.20 -9.78 -2.54
CA TYR A 13 6.19 -8.85 -2.04
C TYR A 13 6.54 -7.41 -2.45
N PRO A 14 5.54 -6.55 -2.75
CA PRO A 14 5.80 -5.14 -2.92
C PRO A 14 6.21 -4.55 -1.56
N ARG A 15 6.82 -3.37 -1.57
CA ARG A 15 7.31 -2.74 -0.33
C ARG A 15 6.20 -2.61 0.73
N SER A 16 6.65 -2.60 1.99
CA SER A 16 5.78 -2.52 3.16
C SER A 16 4.78 -1.36 3.05
N PRO A 17 3.53 -1.56 3.47
CA PRO A 17 2.54 -0.50 3.54
C PRO A 17 2.90 0.61 4.55
N LEU A 18 3.75 0.31 5.55
CA LEU A 18 4.07 1.21 6.66
C LEU A 18 5.40 1.94 6.52
N ILE A 19 6.31 1.48 5.67
CA ILE A 19 7.59 2.16 5.44
C ILE A 19 7.37 3.29 4.42
N PRO A 20 7.50 4.57 4.82
CA PRO A 20 7.16 5.68 3.95
C PRO A 20 8.19 5.91 2.85
N LEU A 21 7.72 6.35 1.68
CA LEU A 21 8.53 6.88 0.60
C LEU A 21 8.25 8.37 0.45
N GLY A 22 9.27 9.22 0.63
CA GLY A 22 9.07 10.68 0.66
C GLY A 22 8.15 11.15 1.80
N GLY A 23 8.07 10.39 2.89
CA GLY A 23 7.13 10.63 3.99
C GLY A 23 5.77 9.96 3.80
N PHE A 24 5.37 9.60 2.58
CA PHE A 24 4.07 9.00 2.31
C PHE A 24 4.07 7.48 2.55
N PRO A 25 3.35 6.95 3.56
CA PRO A 25 3.10 5.51 3.66
C PRO A 25 2.28 5.03 2.47
N TRP A 26 2.25 3.73 2.18
CA TRP A 26 1.56 3.13 1.02
C TRP A 26 2.12 3.49 -0.38
N LEU A 27 2.75 4.66 -0.55
CA LEU A 27 3.18 5.16 -1.87
C LEU A 27 4.13 4.18 -2.59
N ALA A 28 5.18 3.72 -1.90
CA ALA A 28 6.13 2.75 -2.43
C ALA A 28 5.44 1.46 -2.93
N ARG A 29 4.55 0.91 -2.09
CA ARG A 29 3.77 -0.30 -2.40
C ARG A 29 2.91 -0.13 -3.65
N MET A 30 2.24 1.01 -3.76
CA MET A 30 1.38 1.34 -4.88
C MET A 30 2.18 1.48 -6.19
N ILE A 31 3.38 2.07 -6.13
CA ILE A 31 4.31 2.15 -7.26
C ILE A 31 4.75 0.75 -7.70
N ASP A 32 5.18 -0.11 -6.76
CA ASP A 32 5.64 -1.46 -7.06
C ASP A 32 4.56 -2.29 -7.75
N LYS A 33 3.34 -2.29 -7.19
CA LYS A 33 2.17 -2.98 -7.77
C LYS A 33 1.85 -2.46 -9.17
N THR A 34 1.90 -1.15 -9.39
CA THR A 34 1.59 -0.55 -10.69
C THR A 34 2.65 -0.94 -11.73
N ARG A 35 3.94 -0.91 -11.37
CA ARG A 35 5.03 -1.36 -12.24
C ARG A 35 4.92 -2.86 -12.56
N ALA A 36 4.61 -3.68 -11.55
CA ALA A 36 4.43 -5.13 -11.72
C ALA A 36 3.23 -5.46 -12.62
N LEU A 37 2.10 -4.75 -12.46
CA LEU A 37 0.94 -4.86 -13.35
C LEU A 37 1.31 -4.57 -14.80
N ASN A 38 2.02 -3.46 -15.05
CA ASN A 38 2.45 -3.10 -16.41
C ASN A 38 3.40 -4.13 -17.02
N ALA A 39 4.21 -4.81 -16.19
CA ALA A 39 5.13 -5.85 -16.61
C ALA A 39 4.49 -7.24 -16.75
N GLY A 40 3.20 -7.40 -16.45
CA GLY A 40 2.51 -8.70 -16.45
C GLY A 40 2.96 -9.63 -15.31
N LYS A 41 3.48 -9.05 -14.21
CA LYS A 41 4.06 -9.77 -13.07
C LYS A 41 3.35 -9.45 -11.75
N LEU A 42 2.06 -9.13 -11.80
CA LEU A 42 1.29 -8.72 -10.63
C LEU A 42 1.03 -9.86 -9.64
N GLY A 43 0.98 -11.11 -10.10
CA GLY A 43 0.62 -12.24 -9.23
C GLY A 43 -0.81 -12.16 -8.71
N GLU A 44 -1.00 -12.46 -7.43
CA GLU A 44 -2.31 -12.51 -6.77
C GLU A 44 -2.82 -11.14 -6.32
N TYR A 45 -1.99 -10.10 -6.44
CA TYR A 45 -2.36 -8.73 -6.08
C TYR A 45 -3.48 -8.17 -6.96
N LYS A 46 -4.30 -7.30 -6.37
CA LYS A 46 -5.39 -6.63 -7.10
C LYS A 46 -4.84 -5.56 -8.06
N PRO A 47 -5.36 -5.46 -9.30
CA PRO A 47 -4.98 -4.42 -10.24
C PRO A 47 -5.22 -3.00 -9.69
N PHE A 48 -4.41 -2.07 -10.16
CA PHE A 48 -4.52 -0.66 -9.78
C PHE A 48 -5.75 0.01 -10.44
N PRO A 49 -6.46 0.91 -9.72
CA PRO A 49 -6.33 1.21 -8.30
C PRO A 49 -7.22 0.26 -7.47
N CYS A 50 -6.63 -0.48 -6.52
CA CYS A 50 -7.41 -1.28 -5.58
C CYS A 50 -7.98 -0.42 -4.43
N GLY A 51 -8.82 -0.98 -3.55
CA GLY A 51 -9.45 -0.22 -2.45
C GLY A 51 -8.45 0.55 -1.56
N GLY A 52 -7.31 -0.06 -1.21
CA GLY A 52 -6.23 0.62 -0.50
C GLY A 52 -5.58 1.77 -1.28
N ASP A 53 -5.34 1.57 -2.58
CA ASP A 53 -4.80 2.62 -3.47
C ASP A 53 -5.77 3.80 -3.59
N GLN A 54 -7.08 3.52 -3.72
CA GLN A 54 -8.13 4.55 -3.75
C GLN A 54 -8.23 5.32 -2.43
N THR A 55 -8.14 4.61 -1.29
CA THR A 55 -8.15 5.23 0.04
C THR A 55 -6.94 6.15 0.25
N PHE A 56 -5.75 5.71 -0.19
CA PHE A 56 -4.53 6.50 -0.15
C PHE A 56 -4.64 7.75 -1.04
N LEU A 57 -4.96 7.57 -2.32
CA LEU A 57 -5.08 8.67 -3.28
C LEU A 57 -6.16 9.68 -2.89
N GLY A 58 -7.31 9.20 -2.42
CA GLY A 58 -8.40 10.04 -1.93
C GLY A 58 -8.02 10.88 -0.73
N ALA A 59 -7.22 10.33 0.20
CA ALA A 59 -6.73 11.09 1.36
C ALA A 59 -5.85 12.28 0.97
N TYR A 60 -5.06 12.15 -0.10
CA TYR A 60 -4.20 13.22 -0.61
C TYR A 60 -4.83 14.04 -1.74
N GLY A 61 -6.07 13.74 -2.13
CA GLY A 61 -6.76 14.38 -3.25
C GLY A 61 -6.05 14.22 -4.60
N VAL A 62 -5.34 13.11 -4.80
CA VAL A 62 -4.59 12.84 -6.03
C VAL A 62 -5.43 12.00 -6.98
N ASP A 63 -5.51 12.42 -8.25
CA ASP A 63 -6.19 11.64 -9.28
C ASP A 63 -5.42 10.35 -9.62
N ALA A 64 -6.14 9.22 -9.65
CA ALA A 64 -5.54 7.92 -9.89
C ALA A 64 -4.96 7.76 -11.31
N ALA A 65 -5.61 8.35 -12.32
CA ALA A 65 -5.12 8.28 -13.70
C ALA A 65 -3.85 9.13 -13.87
N ALA A 66 -3.80 10.32 -13.27
CA ALA A 66 -2.62 11.17 -13.25
C ALA A 66 -1.43 10.50 -12.53
N PHE A 67 -1.69 9.85 -11.38
CA PHE A 67 -0.67 9.05 -10.71
C PHE A 67 -0.17 7.91 -11.60
N LYS A 68 -1.09 7.12 -12.18
CA LYS A 68 -0.73 5.98 -13.04
C LYS A 68 0.12 6.43 -14.22
N ALA A 69 -0.22 7.55 -14.86
CA ALA A 69 0.52 8.11 -15.98
C ALA A 69 1.99 8.42 -15.63
N LYS A 70 2.30 8.80 -14.38
CA LYS A 70 3.69 8.98 -13.94
C LYS A 70 4.45 7.68 -13.84
N VAL A 71 3.83 6.66 -13.27
CA VAL A 71 4.45 5.33 -13.15
C VAL A 71 4.64 4.70 -14.53
N ASP A 72 3.63 4.78 -15.39
CA ASP A 72 3.66 4.27 -16.77
C ASP A 72 4.71 4.99 -17.63
N GLY A 73 4.92 6.29 -17.37
CA GLY A 73 5.96 7.10 -18.00
C GLY A 73 7.39 6.78 -17.56
N GLY A 74 7.57 5.83 -16.64
CA GLY A 74 8.90 5.40 -16.18
C GLY A 74 9.55 6.33 -15.16
N ALA A 75 8.76 7.14 -14.45
CA ALA A 75 9.29 7.99 -13.39
C ALA A 75 9.90 7.15 -12.25
N SER A 76 11.07 7.58 -11.78
CA SER A 76 11.74 7.07 -10.58
C SER A 76 10.94 7.38 -9.32
N ASP A 77 11.32 6.74 -8.21
CA ASP A 77 10.67 6.95 -6.92
C ASP A 77 10.80 8.42 -6.47
N ASP A 78 11.96 9.04 -6.66
CA ASP A 78 12.19 10.46 -6.32
C ASP A 78 11.37 11.42 -7.21
N GLU A 79 11.25 11.11 -8.50
CA GLU A 79 10.41 11.87 -9.43
C GLU A 79 8.92 11.74 -9.07
N ILE A 80 8.48 10.54 -8.68
CA ILE A 80 7.10 10.31 -8.23
C ILE A 80 6.85 11.03 -6.91
N VAL A 81 7.76 10.96 -5.94
CA VAL A 81 7.63 11.70 -4.67
C VAL A 81 7.55 13.20 -4.92
N THR A 82 8.42 13.74 -5.77
CA THR A 82 8.43 15.16 -6.10
C THR A 82 7.12 15.57 -6.78
N TRP A 83 6.66 14.78 -7.75
CA TRP A 83 5.38 15.04 -8.41
C TRP A 83 4.20 14.93 -7.44
N PHE A 84 4.14 13.89 -6.62
CA PHE A 84 3.09 13.68 -5.64
C PHE A 84 3.04 14.81 -4.62
N THR A 85 4.21 15.27 -4.15
CA THR A 85 4.34 16.43 -3.27
C THR A 85 3.84 17.72 -3.94
N ALA A 86 4.01 17.87 -5.25
CA ALA A 86 3.53 19.04 -5.98
C ALA A 86 2.05 18.97 -6.41
N ASN A 87 1.44 17.78 -6.40
CA ASN A 87 0.10 17.54 -6.97
C ASN A 87 -0.93 17.01 -5.96
N HIS A 88 -0.54 16.69 -4.72
CA HIS A 88 -1.52 16.53 -3.66
C HIS A 88 -2.21 17.87 -3.39
N VAL A 89 -3.47 17.83 -2.95
CA VAL A 89 -4.21 19.05 -2.69
C VAL A 89 -3.67 19.74 -1.43
N ALA A 90 -3.62 21.07 -1.44
CA ALA A 90 -3.04 21.88 -0.35
C ALA A 90 -3.69 21.66 1.04
N ASN A 91 -4.85 20.98 1.09
CA ASN A 91 -5.57 20.59 2.30
C ASN A 91 -5.86 19.07 2.37
N GLY A 92 -5.04 18.24 1.70
CA GLY A 92 -5.12 16.79 1.85
C GLY A 92 -4.89 16.37 3.29
N GLU A 93 -5.11 15.09 3.61
CA GLU A 93 -4.75 14.54 4.90
C GLU A 93 -3.24 14.74 5.13
N ALA A 94 -2.88 15.34 6.26
CA ALA A 94 -1.47 15.52 6.59
C ALA A 94 -0.78 14.15 6.65
N ILE A 95 0.48 14.07 6.20
CA ILE A 95 1.26 12.82 6.18
C ILE A 95 1.24 12.12 7.54
N ALA A 96 1.47 12.87 8.62
CA ALA A 96 1.45 12.34 9.98
C ALA A 96 0.06 11.79 10.36
N THR A 97 -1.03 12.43 9.93
CA THR A 97 -2.39 11.99 10.19
C THR A 97 -2.69 10.67 9.48
N TYR A 98 -2.36 10.56 8.19
CA TYR A 98 -2.55 9.32 7.44
C TYR A 98 -1.67 8.19 8.01
N GLY A 99 -0.40 8.48 8.33
CA GLY A 99 0.50 7.53 8.97
C GLY A 99 -0.05 7.03 10.30
N GLN A 100 -0.62 7.91 11.13
CA GLN A 100 -1.28 7.51 12.37
C GLN A 100 -2.55 6.69 12.11
N ARG A 101 -3.34 7.04 11.10
CA ARG A 101 -4.55 6.31 10.71
C ARG A 101 -4.23 4.87 10.30
N MET A 102 -3.15 4.66 9.56
CA MET A 102 -2.63 3.34 9.17
C MET A 102 -2.25 2.45 10.37
N LEU A 103 -1.93 3.05 11.51
CA LEU A 103 -1.55 2.35 12.74
C LEU A 103 -2.72 2.23 13.74
N THR A 104 -3.85 2.90 13.48
CA THR A 104 -4.97 2.95 14.40
C THR A 104 -5.84 1.69 14.25
N PRO A 105 -6.31 1.07 15.35
CA PRO A 105 -7.26 -0.03 15.29
C PRO A 105 -8.51 0.32 14.48
N ILE A 106 -8.96 -0.61 13.65
CA ILE A 106 -10.22 -0.48 12.93
C ILE A 106 -11.37 -0.66 13.92
N THR A 107 -12.22 0.36 14.05
CA THR A 107 -13.39 0.34 14.93
C THR A 107 -14.72 0.37 14.16
N ASP A 108 -14.69 0.70 12.88
CA ASP A 108 -15.87 0.66 12.02
C ASP A 108 -16.36 -0.79 11.88
N PRO A 109 -17.65 -1.11 12.15
CA PRO A 109 -18.13 -2.49 12.16
C PRO A 109 -17.99 -3.21 10.83
N GLU A 110 -18.13 -2.51 9.70
CA GLU A 110 -18.01 -3.11 8.38
C GLU A 110 -16.56 -3.50 8.10
N TYR A 111 -15.63 -2.55 8.29
CA TYR A 111 -14.20 -2.81 8.09
C TYR A 111 -13.63 -3.80 9.11
N LEU A 112 -14.17 -3.82 10.33
CA LEU A 112 -13.79 -4.81 11.33
C LEU A 112 -14.23 -6.22 10.91
N GLY A 113 -15.44 -6.35 10.34
CA GLY A 113 -15.90 -7.61 9.76
C GLY A 113 -14.98 -8.12 8.64
N TYR A 114 -14.55 -7.23 7.74
CA TYR A 114 -13.57 -7.59 6.71
C TYR A 114 -12.22 -7.99 7.32
N LEU A 115 -11.71 -7.25 8.31
CA LEU A 115 -10.44 -7.57 8.95
C LEU A 115 -10.48 -8.93 9.65
N GLU A 116 -11.53 -9.23 10.40
CA GLU A 116 -11.68 -10.54 11.06
C GLU A 116 -11.81 -11.68 10.06
N GLY A 117 -12.49 -11.47 8.94
CA GLY A 117 -12.52 -12.41 7.82
C GLY A 117 -11.12 -12.69 7.27
N SER A 118 -10.37 -11.64 6.94
CA SER A 118 -9.00 -11.79 6.42
C SER A 118 -8.02 -12.38 7.45
N LYS A 119 -8.20 -12.09 8.74
CA LYS A 119 -7.43 -12.74 9.83
C LYS A 119 -7.72 -14.24 9.90
N ALA A 120 -8.98 -14.65 9.77
CA ALA A 120 -9.36 -16.06 9.78
C ALA A 120 -8.79 -16.81 8.56
N GLU A 121 -8.84 -16.20 7.38
CA GLU A 121 -8.22 -16.74 6.16
C GLU A 121 -6.71 -16.89 6.33
N LEU A 122 -6.02 -15.86 6.84
CA LEU A 122 -4.58 -15.91 7.08
C LEU A 122 -4.21 -16.97 8.11
N ALA A 123 -4.94 -17.06 9.22
CA ALA A 123 -4.70 -18.08 10.26
C ALA A 123 -4.92 -19.51 9.74
N ALA A 124 -5.86 -19.71 8.81
CA ALA A 124 -6.09 -21.00 8.17
C ALA A 124 -4.97 -21.36 7.18
N ALA A 125 -4.48 -20.37 6.41
CA ALA A 125 -3.42 -20.58 5.42
C ALA A 125 -2.02 -20.68 6.05
N ARG A 126 -1.78 -19.95 7.15
CA ARG A 126 -0.49 -19.76 7.80
C ARG A 126 -0.65 -19.83 9.34
N PRO A 127 -0.94 -21.02 9.89
CA PRO A 127 -1.25 -21.20 11.32
C PRO A 127 -0.10 -20.87 12.26
N GLU A 128 1.12 -20.69 11.75
CA GLU A 128 2.28 -20.23 12.50
C GLU A 128 2.29 -18.72 12.79
N LEU A 129 1.45 -17.94 12.10
CA LEU A 129 1.36 -16.48 12.29
C LEU A 129 0.35 -16.14 13.38
N ASP A 130 0.78 -15.36 14.37
CA ASP A 130 -0.10 -14.86 15.44
C ASP A 130 -0.89 -13.63 14.97
N VAL A 131 -2.12 -13.87 14.51
CA VAL A 131 -3.04 -12.81 14.07
C VAL A 131 -3.78 -12.13 15.22
N ALA A 132 -3.63 -12.58 16.48
CA ALA A 132 -4.46 -12.10 17.60
C ALA A 132 -4.27 -10.62 17.89
N LYS A 133 -3.05 -10.11 17.67
CA LYS A 133 -2.70 -8.69 17.87
C LYS A 133 -2.95 -7.81 16.65
N VAL A 134 -3.41 -8.38 15.52
CA VAL A 134 -3.72 -7.61 14.31
C VAL A 134 -5.01 -6.82 14.52
N THR A 135 -4.89 -5.50 14.42
CA THR A 135 -6.00 -4.54 14.64
C THR A 135 -6.31 -3.67 13.43
N ASN A 136 -5.50 -3.72 12.37
CA ASN A 136 -5.73 -3.00 11.11
C ASN A 136 -5.14 -3.75 9.91
N PHE A 137 -5.52 -3.36 8.69
CA PHE A 137 -5.06 -4.02 7.47
C PHE A 137 -3.56 -3.87 7.21
N ALA A 138 -2.93 -2.77 7.65
CA ALA A 138 -1.49 -2.58 7.44
C ALA A 138 -0.67 -3.59 8.26
N GLN A 139 -1.10 -3.85 9.50
CA GLN A 139 -0.56 -4.90 10.36
C GLN A 139 -0.77 -6.29 9.76
N LEU A 140 -1.96 -6.56 9.24
CA LEU A 140 -2.26 -7.84 8.58
C LEU A 140 -1.32 -8.09 7.40
N ILE A 141 -1.20 -7.11 6.50
CA ILE A 141 -0.34 -7.18 5.31
C ILE A 141 1.12 -7.36 5.74
N CYS A 142 1.61 -6.56 6.69
CA CYS A 142 3.00 -6.69 7.12
C CYS A 142 3.27 -8.07 7.74
N LEU A 143 2.32 -8.63 8.51
CA LEU A 143 2.46 -9.96 9.11
C LEU A 143 2.46 -11.06 8.04
N GLU A 144 1.54 -11.00 7.09
CA GLU A 144 1.41 -11.94 5.97
C GLU A 144 2.66 -11.97 5.07
N GLU A 145 3.18 -10.79 4.74
CA GLU A 145 4.31 -10.59 3.82
C GLU A 145 5.68 -10.59 4.54
N GLY A 146 5.70 -10.84 5.86
CA GLY A 146 6.94 -10.91 6.64
C GLY A 146 7.69 -9.57 6.75
N HIS A 147 7.00 -8.44 6.62
CA HIS A 147 7.56 -7.12 6.83
C HIS A 147 7.67 -6.77 8.32
N ALA A 148 8.55 -5.82 8.66
CA ALA A 148 8.54 -5.21 9.97
C ALA A 148 7.17 -4.57 10.26
N CYS A 149 6.57 -4.93 11.39
CA CYS A 149 5.24 -4.51 11.80
C CYS A 149 5.32 -3.60 13.05
N PRO A 150 5.40 -2.27 12.92
CA PRO A 150 5.26 -1.37 14.06
C PRO A 150 3.97 -1.67 14.85
N GLY A 151 4.10 -1.95 16.14
CA GLY A 151 2.97 -2.20 17.05
C GLY A 151 2.44 -3.63 17.11
N LEU A 152 3.14 -4.61 16.50
CA LEU A 152 2.89 -6.05 16.65
C LEU A 152 3.99 -6.75 17.46
#